data_AF-A0A1F5GZJ9-F1
#
_entry.id   AF-A0A1F5GZJ9-F1
#
_cell.length_a   1.000
_cell.length_b   1.000
_cell.length_c   1.000
_cell.angle_alpha   90.00
_cell.angle_beta   90.00
_cell.angle_gamma   90.00
#
_symmetry.space_group_name_H-M   'P 1'
#
loop_
_entity.id
_entity.type
_entity.pdbx_description
1 polymer ?
#
loop_
_entity_poly.entity_id
_entity_poly.type
_entity_poly.pdbx_seq_one_letter_code
_entity_poly.pdbx_strand_id
1 'polypeptide(L)'
;MVVDLVLSHQHKKIALFVLFLAIAVVMSVIEDIFVVILAAQATINLRIILLIFAISIPFAAFSELVVDKIYIPILGRKLELFLEFLIFGIIIGIIEDLLAILVATSSPITLKTIGIITLIAIPFAILSELIVDRMDLIPPGDNPKK
;
A
#
# COMPACT_ATOMS: atom_id res chain seq x y z
N MET A 1 1.18 35.70 -11.96
CA MET A 1 0.20 35.64 -10.84
C MET A 1 -0.75 34.46 -10.94
N VAL A 2 -1.59 34.30 -11.98
CA VAL A 2 -2.45 33.10 -12.15
C VAL A 2 -1.63 31.82 -12.42
N VAL A 3 -0.60 31.92 -13.27
CA VAL A 3 0.31 30.80 -13.58
C VAL A 3 1.09 30.35 -12.34
N ASP A 4 1.55 31.28 -11.50
CA ASP A 4 2.25 30.96 -10.24
C ASP A 4 1.34 30.28 -9.21
N LEU A 5 0.05 30.65 -9.19
CA LEU A 5 -0.95 30.03 -8.31
C LEU A 5 -1.29 28.59 -8.76
N VAL A 6 -1.43 28.38 -10.08
CA VAL A 6 -1.68 27.07 -10.67
C VAL A 6 -0.46 26.15 -10.51
N LEU A 7 0.74 26.68 -10.73
CA LEU A 7 1.99 25.95 -10.47
C LEU A 7 2.09 25.59 -8.98
N SER A 8 1.88 26.55 -8.06
CA SER A 8 1.89 26.28 -6.61
C SER A 8 0.93 25.17 -6.18
N HIS A 9 -0.26 25.12 -6.78
CA HIS A 9 -1.25 24.08 -6.47
C HIS A 9 -0.88 22.71 -7.05
N GLN A 10 -0.31 22.66 -8.26
CA GLN A 10 0.19 21.41 -8.86
C GLN A 10 1.42 20.85 -8.13
N HIS A 11 2.37 21.69 -7.73
CA HIS A 11 3.55 21.25 -6.99
C HIS A 11 3.17 20.64 -5.63
N LYS A 12 2.14 21.16 -4.97
CA LYS A 12 1.62 20.58 -3.72
C LYS A 12 1.01 19.20 -3.93
N LYS A 13 0.27 18.97 -5.03
CA LYS A 13 -0.30 17.66 -5.35
C LYS A 13 0.78 16.62 -5.64
N ILE A 14 1.79 16.98 -6.44
CA ILE A 14 2.92 16.09 -6.76
C ILE A 14 3.75 15.79 -5.51
N ALA A 15 4.04 16.80 -4.68
CA ALA A 15 4.78 16.59 -3.43
C ALA A 15 4.04 15.65 -2.47
N LEU A 16 2.71 15.77 -2.39
CA LEU A 16 1.88 14.91 -1.55
C LEU A 16 1.84 13.48 -2.07
N PHE A 17 1.71 13.28 -3.39
CA PHE A 17 1.81 11.97 -4.04
C PHE A 17 3.17 11.31 -3.79
N VAL A 18 4.28 12.06 -3.96
CA VAL A 18 5.63 11.52 -3.73
C VAL A 18 5.83 11.17 -2.25
N LEU A 19 5.34 12.01 -1.34
CA LEU A 19 5.36 11.72 0.10
C LEU A 19 4.57 10.46 0.44
N PHE A 20 3.38 10.31 -0.16
CA PHE A 20 2.54 9.14 0.02
C PHE A 20 3.25 7.87 -0.48
N LEU A 21 3.77 7.90 -1.69
CA LEU A 21 4.52 6.78 -2.28
C LEU A 21 5.71 6.40 -1.40
N ALA A 22 6.42 7.38 -0.84
CA ALA A 22 7.54 7.12 0.07
C ALA A 22 7.07 6.43 1.36
N ILE A 23 5.97 6.86 1.96
CA ILE A 23 5.39 6.22 3.15
C ILE A 23 4.91 4.80 2.82
N ALA A 24 4.22 4.62 1.71
CA ALA A 24 3.72 3.32 1.26
C ALA A 24 4.87 2.32 1.07
N VAL A 25 5.94 2.73 0.37
CA VAL A 25 7.14 1.89 0.19
C VAL A 25 7.79 1.55 1.53
N VAL A 26 7.94 2.52 2.44
CA VAL A 26 8.54 2.24 3.76
C VAL A 26 7.69 1.25 4.55
N MET A 27 6.36 1.42 4.53
CA MET A 27 5.44 0.54 5.24
C MET A 27 5.46 -0.88 4.67
N SER A 28 5.39 -1.05 3.34
CA SER A 28 5.38 -2.41 2.75
C SER A 28 6.74 -3.10 2.91
N VAL A 29 7.87 -2.37 2.82
CA VAL A 29 9.18 -2.97 3.13
C VAL A 29 9.27 -3.46 4.57
N ILE A 30 8.70 -2.72 5.53
CA ILE A 30 8.66 -3.15 6.92
C ILE A 30 7.80 -4.42 7.07
N GLU A 31 6.60 -4.42 6.47
CA GLU A 31 5.70 -5.57 6.42
C GLU A 31 6.40 -6.83 5.89
N ASP A 32 6.95 -6.74 4.68
CA ASP A 32 7.64 -7.83 3.99
C ASP A 32 8.81 -8.38 4.81
N ILE A 33 9.56 -7.53 5.51
CA ILE A 33 10.64 -7.97 6.40
C ILE A 33 10.07 -8.80 7.56
N PHE A 34 8.99 -8.36 8.20
CA PHE A 34 8.33 -9.14 9.25
C PHE A 34 7.85 -10.48 8.72
N VAL A 35 7.24 -10.48 7.54
CA VAL A 35 6.75 -11.69 6.88
C VAL A 35 7.87 -12.66 6.56
N VAL A 36 8.98 -12.20 5.97
CA VAL A 36 10.13 -13.07 5.65
C VAL A 36 10.77 -13.64 6.92
N ILE A 37 10.87 -12.84 7.99
CA ILE A 37 11.40 -13.34 9.27
C ILE A 37 10.46 -14.38 9.89
N LEU A 38 9.16 -14.09 9.96
CA LEU A 38 8.21 -14.89 10.74
C LEU A 38 7.64 -16.08 9.96
N ALA A 39 7.32 -15.88 8.68
CA ALA A 39 6.70 -16.89 7.84
C ALA A 39 7.73 -17.83 7.19
N ALA A 40 8.88 -17.30 6.77
CA ALA A 40 9.94 -18.10 6.15
C ALA A 40 11.07 -18.50 7.11
N GLN A 41 11.06 -18.01 8.36
CA GLN A 41 12.13 -18.25 9.35
C GLN A 41 13.53 -17.94 8.77
N ALA A 42 13.59 -16.95 7.88
CA ALA A 42 14.80 -16.64 7.13
C ALA A 42 15.66 -15.62 7.89
N THR A 43 16.98 -15.78 7.77
CA THR A 43 17.93 -14.77 8.27
C THR A 43 17.99 -13.60 7.29
N ILE A 44 17.84 -12.38 7.79
CA ILE A 44 17.93 -11.18 6.96
C ILE A 44 19.39 -10.90 6.60
N ASN A 45 19.65 -10.82 5.29
CA ASN A 45 20.90 -10.32 4.74
C ASN A 45 20.61 -9.20 3.74
N LEU A 46 21.64 -8.47 3.32
CA LEU A 46 21.47 -7.35 2.39
C LEU A 46 20.79 -7.75 1.08
N ARG A 47 21.06 -8.96 0.58
CA ARG A 47 20.45 -9.46 -0.65
C ARG A 47 18.94 -9.62 -0.51
N ILE A 48 18.46 -10.16 0.60
CA ILE A 48 17.03 -10.32 0.90
C ILE A 48 16.37 -8.94 1.01
N ILE A 49 16.99 -8.00 1.73
CA ILE A 49 16.46 -6.64 1.85
C ILE A 49 16.34 -5.97 0.47
N LEU A 50 17.36 -6.11 -0.38
CA LEU A 50 17.33 -5.53 -1.72
C LEU A 50 16.27 -6.18 -2.62
N LEU A 51 16.02 -7.48 -2.48
CA LEU A 51 14.98 -8.19 -3.22
C LEU A 51 13.58 -7.76 -2.77
N ILE A 52 13.35 -7.70 -1.45
CA ILE A 52 12.12 -7.16 -0.86
C ILE A 52 11.87 -5.77 -1.42
N PHE A 53 12.82 -4.85 -1.25
CA PHE A 53 12.68 -3.47 -1.71
C PHE A 53 12.39 -3.36 -3.23
N ALA A 54 13.05 -4.19 -4.05
CA ALA A 54 12.82 -4.19 -5.49
C ALA A 54 11.43 -4.71 -5.89
N ILE A 55 10.84 -5.61 -5.10
CA ILE A 55 9.48 -6.11 -5.28
C ILE A 55 8.47 -5.09 -4.74
N SER A 56 8.74 -4.48 -3.59
CA SER A 56 7.82 -3.54 -2.94
C SER A 56 7.56 -2.27 -3.75
N ILE A 57 8.58 -1.72 -4.44
CA ILE A 57 8.41 -0.49 -5.23
C ILE A 57 7.32 -0.59 -6.31
N PRO A 58 7.36 -1.56 -7.24
CA PRO A 58 6.33 -1.65 -8.28
C PRO A 58 4.94 -1.91 -7.69
N PHE A 59 4.83 -2.62 -6.57
CA PHE A 59 3.54 -2.86 -5.90
C PHE A 59 3.01 -1.62 -5.21
N ALA A 60 3.85 -0.89 -4.46
CA ALA A 60 3.48 0.38 -3.83
C ALA A 60 3.12 1.46 -4.88
N ALA A 61 3.84 1.51 -6.00
CA ALA A 61 3.50 2.41 -7.10
C ALA A 61 2.20 1.99 -7.78
N PHE A 62 1.97 0.69 -7.97
CA PHE A 62 0.75 0.17 -8.56
C PHE A 62 -0.47 0.40 -7.66
N SER A 63 -0.36 0.14 -6.35
CA SER A 63 -1.45 0.37 -5.39
C SER A 63 -1.82 1.85 -5.37
N GLU A 64 -0.84 2.74 -5.35
CA GLU A 64 -1.11 4.18 -5.41
C GLU A 64 -1.74 4.62 -6.73
N LEU A 65 -1.26 4.11 -7.87
CA LEU A 65 -1.84 4.42 -9.18
C LEU A 65 -3.27 3.87 -9.33
N VAL A 66 -3.55 2.71 -8.73
CA VAL A 66 -4.88 2.13 -8.65
C VAL A 66 -5.77 3.00 -7.77
N VAL A 67 -5.31 3.39 -6.58
CA VAL A 67 -6.07 4.25 -5.67
C VAL A 67 -6.41 5.60 -6.31
N ASP A 68 -5.48 6.20 -7.06
CA ASP A 68 -5.66 7.53 -7.68
C ASP A 68 -6.53 7.51 -8.95
N LYS A 69 -6.45 6.45 -9.78
CA LYS A 69 -7.18 6.40 -11.07
C LYS A 69 -8.41 5.51 -11.09
N ILE A 70 -8.46 4.49 -10.24
CA ILE A 70 -9.55 3.54 -10.17
C ILE A 70 -10.52 4.04 -9.10
N TYR A 71 -11.23 5.12 -9.44
CA TYR A 71 -12.51 5.44 -8.81
C TYR A 71 -13.49 4.32 -9.24
N ILE A 72 -13.48 3.18 -8.55
CA ILE A 72 -14.57 2.21 -8.59
C ILE A 72 -15.47 2.53 -7.39
N PRO A 73 -16.42 3.47 -7.50
CA PRO A 73 -17.49 3.54 -6.52
C PRO A 73 -18.47 2.42 -6.86
N ILE A 74 -18.27 1.21 -6.32
CA ILE A 74 -19.37 0.25 -6.31
C ILE A 74 -20.45 0.77 -5.34
N LEU A 75 -20.05 1.45 -4.26
CA LEU A 75 -20.94 1.88 -3.19
C LEU A 75 -20.52 3.25 -2.60
N GLY A 76 -21.50 4.13 -2.36
CA GLY A 76 -21.30 5.59 -2.22
C GLY A 76 -20.97 6.10 -0.81
N ARG A 77 -20.77 5.26 0.21
CA ARG A 77 -20.47 5.70 1.58
C ARG A 77 -18.98 5.57 1.91
N LYS A 78 -18.45 6.51 2.73
CA LYS A 78 -17.04 6.51 3.18
C LYS A 78 -16.57 5.17 3.76
N LEU A 79 -17.42 4.49 4.53
CA LEU A 79 -17.10 3.18 5.11
C LEU A 79 -16.98 2.09 4.05
N GLU A 80 -17.77 2.15 2.98
CA GLU A 80 -17.75 1.14 1.91
C GLU A 80 -16.47 1.29 1.09
N LEU A 81 -16.08 2.53 0.74
CA LEU A 81 -14.79 2.83 0.12
C LEU A 81 -13.61 2.34 0.97
N PHE A 82 -13.61 2.65 2.27
CA PHE A 82 -12.59 2.16 3.20
C PHE A 82 -12.49 0.63 3.21
N LEU A 83 -13.64 -0.07 3.23
CA LEU A 83 -13.67 -1.54 3.23
C LEU A 83 -13.20 -2.12 1.89
N GLU A 84 -13.55 -1.49 0.77
CA GLU A 84 -13.09 -1.90 -0.56
C GLU A 84 -11.57 -1.76 -0.67
N PHE A 85 -11.01 -0.60 -0.31
CA PHE A 85 -9.56 -0.40 -0.30
C PHE A 85 -8.85 -1.31 0.68
N LEU A 86 -9.44 -1.56 1.86
CA LEU A 86 -8.88 -2.50 2.83
C LEU A 86 -8.81 -3.93 2.25
N ILE A 87 -9.88 -4.41 1.62
CA ILE A 87 -9.91 -5.75 1.03
C ILE A 87 -8.91 -5.86 -0.12
N PHE A 88 -8.87 -4.87 -1.01
CA PHE A 88 -7.92 -4.83 -2.11
C PHE A 88 -6.47 -4.77 -1.60
N GLY A 89 -6.20 -3.91 -0.62
CA GLY A 89 -4.89 -3.78 0.01
C GLY A 89 -4.43 -5.10 0.62
N ILE A 90 -5.30 -5.81 1.34
CA ILE A 90 -4.99 -7.13 1.91
C ILE A 90 -4.69 -8.14 0.79
N ILE A 91 -5.49 -8.20 -0.26
CA ILE A 91 -5.28 -9.17 -1.36
C ILE A 91 -3.95 -8.91 -2.06
N ILE A 92 -3.67 -7.65 -2.40
CA ILE A 92 -2.43 -7.27 -3.09
C ILE A 92 -1.22 -7.48 -2.18
N GLY A 93 -1.30 -7.09 -0.90
CA GLY A 93 -0.23 -7.30 0.09
C GLY A 93 0.10 -8.78 0.27
N ILE A 94 -0.91 -9.65 0.40
CA ILE A 94 -0.68 -11.10 0.48
C ILE A 94 0.05 -11.63 -0.78
N ILE A 95 -0.30 -11.12 -1.97
CA ILE A 95 0.36 -11.53 -3.22
C ILE A 95 1.81 -11.05 -3.25
N GLU A 96 2.07 -9.80 -2.86
CA GLU A 96 3.40 -9.19 -2.75
C GLU A 96 4.29 -10.00 -1.79
N ASP A 97 3.79 -10.29 -0.59
CA ASP A 97 4.47 -11.07 0.44
C ASP A 97 4.84 -12.49 -0.02
N LEU A 98 3.91 -13.16 -0.72
CA LEU A 98 4.17 -14.48 -1.28
C LEU A 98 5.28 -14.43 -2.33
N LEU A 99 5.31 -13.39 -3.16
CA LEU A 99 6.38 -13.17 -4.14
C LEU A 99 7.70 -12.84 -3.45
N ALA A 100 7.69 -12.01 -2.42
CA ALA A 100 8.86 -11.67 -1.64
C ALA A 100 9.48 -12.92 -1.02
N ILE A 101 8.69 -13.78 -0.38
CA ILE A 101 9.17 -15.07 0.14
C ILE A 101 9.70 -15.97 -0.97
N LEU A 102 8.97 -16.11 -2.08
CA LEU A 102 9.35 -17.01 -3.18
C LEU A 102 10.67 -16.61 -3.85
N VAL A 103 10.92 -15.30 -3.97
CA VAL A 103 12.11 -14.77 -4.64
C VAL A 103 13.28 -14.61 -3.67
N ALA A 104 13.01 -14.16 -2.44
CA ALA A 104 14.05 -13.92 -1.44
C ALA A 104 14.48 -15.20 -0.70
N THR A 105 13.63 -16.21 -0.67
CA THR A 105 13.88 -17.46 0.06
C THR A 105 13.60 -18.68 -0.80
N SER A 106 14.12 -19.83 -0.39
CA SER A 106 13.75 -21.13 -0.97
C SER A 106 12.76 -21.88 -0.08
N SER A 107 12.04 -21.17 0.79
CA SER A 107 11.10 -21.76 1.72
C SER A 107 9.83 -22.22 0.99
N PRO A 108 9.31 -23.43 1.28
CA PRO A 108 8.04 -23.86 0.72
C PRO A 108 6.89 -22.98 1.23
N ILE A 109 5.99 -22.61 0.33
CA ILE A 109 4.75 -21.92 0.69
C ILE A 109 3.78 -22.95 1.25
N THR A 110 3.52 -22.86 2.56
CA THR A 110 2.57 -23.74 3.26
C THR A 110 1.32 -22.96 3.68
N LEU A 111 0.25 -23.67 4.07
CA LEU A 111 -0.94 -23.03 4.63
C LEU A 111 -0.62 -22.19 5.89
N LYS A 112 0.38 -22.61 6.66
CA LYS A 112 0.90 -21.84 7.80
C LYS A 112 1.56 -20.54 7.34
N THR A 113 2.35 -20.58 6.27
CA THR A 113 2.97 -19.40 5.66
C THR A 113 1.90 -18.39 5.25
N ILE A 114 0.86 -18.84 4.52
CA ILE A 114 -0.26 -18.00 4.10
C ILE A 114 -0.98 -17.40 5.33
N GLY A 115 -1.24 -18.19 6.36
CA GLY A 115 -1.89 -17.70 7.59
C GLY A 115 -1.08 -16.63 8.33
N ILE A 116 0.26 -16.75 8.37
CA ILE A 116 1.14 -15.74 8.99
C ILE A 116 1.13 -14.46 8.16
N ILE A 117 1.26 -14.59 6.84
CA ILE A 117 1.18 -13.47 5.89
C ILE A 117 -0.13 -12.70 6.10
N THR A 118 -1.28 -13.38 6.01
CA THR A 118 -2.59 -12.74 6.20
C THR A 118 -2.71 -12.06 7.56
N LEU A 119 -2.19 -12.66 8.63
CA LEU A 119 -2.25 -12.08 9.97
C LEU A 119 -1.42 -10.78 10.09
N ILE A 120 -0.30 -10.69 9.38
CA ILE A 120 0.56 -9.49 9.35
C ILE A 120 0.00 -8.45 8.38
N ALA A 121 -0.48 -8.85 7.20
CA ALA A 121 -0.98 -7.94 6.18
C ALA A 121 -2.22 -7.14 6.66
N ILE A 122 -3.10 -7.74 7.47
CA ILE A 122 -4.30 -7.06 7.97
C ILE A 122 -3.98 -5.76 8.76
N PRO A 123 -3.18 -5.78 9.84
CA PRO A 123 -2.87 -4.56 10.57
C PRO A 123 -2.12 -3.52 9.72
N PHE A 124 -1.28 -3.94 8.79
CA PHE A 124 -0.58 -3.02 7.88
C PHE A 124 -1.54 -2.36 6.89
N ALA A 125 -2.45 -3.13 6.29
CA ALA A 125 -3.49 -2.60 5.40
C ALA A 125 -4.45 -1.62 6.11
N ILE A 126 -4.81 -1.89 7.38
CA ILE A 126 -5.60 -0.95 8.18
C ILE A 126 -4.82 0.34 8.45
N LEU A 127 -3.53 0.23 8.80
CA LEU A 127 -2.69 1.38 9.08
C LEU A 127 -2.44 2.23 7.84
N SER A 128 -2.17 1.61 6.69
CA SER A 128 -1.98 2.33 5.43
C SER A 128 -3.25 3.10 5.07
N GLU A 129 -4.41 2.46 5.14
CA GLU A 129 -5.68 3.11 4.81
C GLU A 129 -6.01 4.25 5.79
N LEU A 130 -5.76 4.07 7.10
CA LEU A 130 -5.97 5.12 8.08
C LEU A 130 -5.05 6.33 7.85
N ILE A 131 -3.83 6.10 7.37
CA ILE A 131 -2.89 7.16 7.00
C ILE A 131 -3.37 7.89 5.74
N VAL A 132 -3.91 7.17 4.74
CA VAL A 132 -4.51 7.74 3.52
C VAL A 132 -5.70 8.64 3.87
N ASP A 133 -6.67 8.11 4.62
CA ASP A 133 -7.93 8.81 4.93
C ASP A 133 -7.70 10.10 5.73
N ARG A 134 -6.71 10.12 6.64
CA ARG A 134 -6.36 11.31 7.42
C ARG A 134 -5.73 12.45 6.63
N MET A 135 -5.22 12.18 5.43
CA MET A 135 -4.60 13.21 4.59
C MET A 135 -5.61 13.99 3.73
N ASP A 136 -6.93 13.79 3.91
CA ASP A 136 -8.01 14.50 3.19
C ASP A 136 -7.81 14.50 1.66
N LEU A 137 -7.28 13.38 1.14
CA LEU A 137 -6.97 13.18 -0.28
C LEU A 137 -8.22 12.89 -1.12
N ILE A 138 -9.32 12.47 -0.50
CA ILE A 138 -10.61 12.29 -1.15
C ILE A 138 -11.30 13.66 -1.18
N PRO A 139 -11.46 14.30 -2.37
CA PRO A 139 -12.20 15.55 -2.44
C PRO A 139 -13.62 15.29 -1.89
N PRO A 140 -14.16 16.16 -1.02
CA PRO A 140 -15.56 16.05 -0.64
C PRO A 140 -16.36 16.06 -1.94
N GLY A 141 -17.10 14.97 -2.19
CA GLY A 141 -18.01 14.92 -3.32
C GLY A 141 -18.90 16.14 -3.23
N ASP A 142 -18.81 17.03 -4.23
CA ASP A 142 -19.65 18.21 -4.33
C ASP A 142 -21.09 17.74 -4.16
N ASN A 143 -21.66 18.07 -3.01
CA ASN A 143 -23.05 17.83 -2.72
C ASN A 143 -23.73 19.17 -3.04
N PRO A 144 -24.36 19.33 -4.22
CA PRO A 144 -24.89 20.62 -4.68
C PRO A 144 -26.19 21.02 -3.94
N LYS A 145 -26.30 20.74 -2.64
CA LYS A 145 -27.46 21.08 -1.82
C LYS A 145 -27.04 21.51 -0.42
N LYS A 146 -26.50 22.73 -0.32
CA LYS A 146 -26.74 23.65 0.80
C LYS A 146 -26.90 25.05 0.25
#